data_AF-W0IX20-F1
#
_entry.id   AF-W0IX20-F1
#
_cell.length_a   1.000
_cell.length_b   1.000
_cell.length_c   1.000
_cell.angle_alpha   90.00
_cell.angle_beta   90.00
_cell.angle_gamma   90.00
#
_symmetry.space_group_name_H-M   'P 1'
#
loop_
_entity.id
_entity.type
_entity.pdbx_description
1 polymer ?
#
loop_
_entity_poly.entity_id
_entity_poly.type
_entity_poly.pdbx_seq_one_letter_code
_entity_poly.pdbx_strand_id
1 'polypeptide(L)'
;MSTTTTAPVRNSRKTLIGTVTSRSGDKSVKVTVPYKVPHPRYQKVINRKTVVHVHDEKNETKPGDTVEIMETRPLSRLKRWRIVRIVHAAQIAEVAAVSEADVAASLEATKG
;
A
#
# COMPACT_ATOMS: atom_id res chain seq x y z
N MET A 1 0.28 -6.52 49.19
CA MET A 1 0.21 -5.14 48.63
C MET A 1 0.38 -5.26 47.14
N SER A 2 -0.65 -4.95 46.35
CA SER A 2 -0.69 -5.23 44.92
C SER A 2 -0.48 -3.93 44.14
N THR A 3 0.65 -3.79 43.45
CA THR A 3 0.95 -2.65 42.59
C THR A 3 0.51 -2.94 41.16
N THR A 4 -0.60 -2.33 40.73
CA THR A 4 -1.02 -2.36 39.32
C THR A 4 -0.20 -1.32 38.54
N THR A 5 0.79 -1.76 37.77
CA THR A 5 1.56 -0.89 36.87
C THR A 5 0.72 -0.58 35.63
N THR A 6 0.09 0.59 35.58
CA THR A 6 -0.59 1.08 34.37
C THR A 6 0.44 1.49 33.31
N ALA A 7 0.47 0.77 32.18
CA ALA A 7 1.32 1.12 31.04
C ALA A 7 0.92 2.49 30.45
N PRO A 8 1.88 3.32 30.00
CA PRO A 8 1.57 4.64 29.48
C PRO A 8 0.79 4.54 28.16
N VAL A 9 -0.40 5.13 28.14
CA VAL A 9 -1.23 5.25 26.94
C VAL A 9 -0.53 6.20 25.96
N ARG A 10 0.01 5.67 24.86
CA ARG A 10 0.63 6.49 23.81
C ARG A 10 -0.46 7.19 22.99
N ASN A 11 -0.19 8.43 22.60
CA ASN A 11 -1.09 9.22 21.76
C ASN A 11 -1.41 8.47 20.44
N SER A 12 -2.69 8.36 20.09
CA SER A 12 -3.14 7.71 18.86
C SER A 12 -2.85 8.61 17.67
N ARG A 13 -1.84 8.25 16.89
CA ARG A 13 -1.52 8.94 15.63
C ARG A 13 -2.38 8.40 14.49
N LYS A 14 -2.63 9.24 13.47
CA LYS A 14 -3.41 8.84 12.31
C LYS A 14 -2.67 7.77 11.50
N THR A 15 -3.44 6.77 11.07
CA THR A 15 -2.96 5.68 10.23
C THR A 15 -3.74 5.67 8.92
N LEU A 16 -3.05 5.42 7.81
CA LEU A 16 -3.61 5.35 6.46
C LEU A 16 -3.12 4.10 5.74
N ILE A 17 -3.88 3.64 4.76
CA ILE A 17 -3.49 2.53 3.88
C ILE A 17 -3.35 3.09 2.46
N GLY A 18 -2.29 2.72 1.77
CA GLY A 18 -2.04 3.17 0.41
C GLY A 18 -1.11 2.24 -0.35
N THR A 19 -0.96 2.51 -1.65
CA THR A 19 -0.13 1.71 -2.54
C THR A 19 1.19 2.42 -2.81
N VAL A 20 2.29 1.67 -2.79
CA VAL A 20 3.61 2.19 -3.13
C VAL A 20 3.67 2.47 -4.64
N THR A 21 3.80 3.75 -5.00
CA THR A 21 3.84 4.17 -6.41
C THR A 21 5.25 4.21 -6.95
N SER A 22 6.19 4.76 -6.19
CA SER A 22 7.59 4.80 -6.62
C SER A 22 8.57 4.84 -5.48
N ARG A 23 9.75 4.30 -5.78
CA ARG A 23 10.91 4.25 -4.91
C ARG A 23 12.12 4.64 -5.74
N SER A 24 12.74 5.77 -5.39
CA SER A 24 13.87 6.33 -6.15
C SER A 24 15.02 6.82 -5.26
N GLY A 25 14.83 6.92 -3.95
CA GLY A 25 15.87 7.39 -3.03
C GLY A 25 15.96 6.52 -1.79
N ASP A 26 17.07 6.65 -1.06
CA ASP A 26 17.32 5.85 0.14
C ASP A 26 16.33 6.17 1.27
N LYS A 27 15.87 5.12 1.94
CA LYS A 27 14.95 5.18 3.07
C LYS A 27 13.71 6.04 2.81
N SER A 28 13.24 6.04 1.57
CA SER A 28 12.21 6.95 1.07
C SER A 28 11.33 6.29 0.03
N VAL A 29 10.02 6.45 0.22
CA VAL A 29 9.03 5.88 -0.68
C VAL A 29 7.87 6.86 -0.86
N LYS A 30 7.33 6.93 -2.08
CA LYS A 30 6.09 7.65 -2.38
C LYS A 30 4.91 6.69 -2.31
N VAL A 31 3.98 6.96 -1.40
CA VAL A 31 2.75 6.17 -1.22
C VAL A 31 1.57 7.00 -1.68
N THR A 32 0.72 6.42 -2.51
CA THR A 32 -0.54 7.03 -2.93
C THR A 32 -1.65 6.53 -2.03
N VAL A 33 -2.30 7.46 -1.32
CA VAL A 33 -3.47 7.17 -0.48
C VAL A 33 -4.74 7.62 -1.22
N PRO A 34 -5.60 6.68 -1.65
CA PRO A 34 -6.89 7.01 -2.22
C PRO A 34 -7.89 7.37 -1.11
N TYR A 35 -8.76 8.34 -1.38
CA TYR A 35 -9.88 8.70 -0.50
C TYR A 35 -11.08 9.14 -1.34
N LYS A 36 -12.28 8.98 -0.78
CA LYS A 36 -13.54 9.32 -1.44
C LYS A 36 -14.11 10.59 -0.81
N VAL A 37 -14.54 11.55 -1.64
CA VAL A 37 -15.17 12.79 -1.19
C VAL A 37 -16.36 13.10 -2.09
N PRO A 38 -17.50 13.58 -1.56
CA PRO A 38 -18.60 14.08 -2.40
C PRO A 38 -18.22 15.40 -3.08
N HIS A 39 -18.62 15.58 -4.33
CA HIS A 39 -18.49 16.89 -5.00
C HIS A 39 -19.32 17.94 -4.26
N PRO A 40 -18.79 19.14 -3.94
CA PRO A 40 -19.47 20.10 -3.05
C PRO A 40 -20.86 20.53 -3.54
N ARG A 41 -21.07 20.65 -4.85
CA ARG A 41 -22.35 21.07 -5.44
C ARG A 41 -23.31 19.92 -5.75
N TYR A 42 -22.78 18.80 -6.22
CA TYR A 42 -23.58 17.72 -6.83
C TYR A 42 -23.65 16.47 -5.96
N GLN A 43 -22.87 16.41 -4.88
CA GLN A 43 -22.81 15.30 -3.93
C GLN A 43 -22.43 13.92 -4.51
N LYS A 44 -22.19 13.83 -5.83
CA LYS A 44 -21.59 12.65 -6.47
C LYS A 44 -20.25 12.32 -5.82
N VAL A 45 -20.10 11.08 -5.35
CA VAL A 45 -18.86 10.60 -4.73
C VAL A 45 -17.78 10.49 -5.80
N ILE A 46 -16.69 11.23 -5.61
CA ILE A 46 -15.51 11.22 -6.48
C ILE A 46 -14.31 10.62 -5.76
N ASN A 47 -13.50 9.86 -6.51
CA ASN A 47 -12.24 9.32 -6.03
C ASN A 47 -11.15 10.38 -6.15
N ARG A 48 -10.45 10.66 -5.06
CA ARG A 48 -9.25 11.51 -5.01
C ARG A 48 -8.07 10.72 -4.46
N LYS A 49 -6.87 11.25 -4.63
CA LYS A 49 -5.65 10.64 -4.12
C LYS A 49 -4.69 11.71 -3.63
N THR A 50 -3.95 11.40 -2.55
CA THR A 50 -2.85 12.22 -2.06
C THR A 50 -1.59 11.37 -2.05
N VAL A 51 -0.50 11.93 -2.55
CA VAL A 51 0.82 11.29 -2.50
C VAL A 51 1.55 11.77 -1.27
N VAL A 52 2.01 10.84 -0.44
CA VAL A 52 2.75 11.12 0.78
C VAL A 52 4.15 10.52 0.72
N HIS A 53 5.10 11.23 1.35
CA HIS A 53 6.48 10.77 1.47
C HIS A 53 6.64 10.01 2.78
N VAL A 54 7.04 8.75 2.65
CA VAL A 54 7.12 7.80 3.76
C VAL A 54 8.56 7.42 4.01
N HIS A 55 8.92 7.32 5.28
CA HIS A 55 10.20 6.82 5.73
C HIS A 55 10.13 5.30 5.91
N ASP A 56 11.06 4.63 5.26
CA ASP A 56 11.33 3.20 5.38
C ASP A 56 12.77 3.06 5.87
N GLU A 57 13.02 2.60 7.09
CA GLU A 57 14.42 2.48 7.59
C GLU A 57 15.14 1.30 6.96
N LYS A 58 14.43 0.19 6.76
CA LYS A 58 14.98 -1.10 6.34
C LYS A 58 14.85 -1.34 4.86
N ASN A 59 14.21 -0.42 4.13
CA ASN A 59 14.19 -0.45 2.68
C ASN A 59 13.49 -1.73 2.16
N GLU A 60 12.51 -2.25 2.90
CA GLU A 60 11.85 -3.54 2.65
C GLU A 60 10.76 -3.45 1.58
N THR A 61 10.20 -2.26 1.35
CA THR A 61 9.00 -2.09 0.50
C THR A 61 9.31 -2.00 -1.00
N LYS A 62 8.53 -2.70 -1.81
CA LYS A 62 8.64 -2.71 -3.28
C LYS A 62 7.55 -1.85 -3.93
N PRO A 63 7.78 -1.33 -5.15
CA PRO A 63 6.71 -0.70 -5.92
C PRO A 63 5.57 -1.69 -6.16
N GLY A 64 4.33 -1.23 -5.96
CA GLY A 64 3.13 -2.07 -6.06
C GLY A 64 2.60 -2.63 -4.73
N ASP A 65 3.39 -2.59 -3.66
CA ASP A 65 2.95 -3.09 -2.35
C ASP A 65 1.82 -2.21 -1.76
N THR A 66 0.87 -2.84 -1.07
CA THR A 66 -0.10 -2.15 -0.23
C THR A 66 0.42 -2.08 1.19
N VAL A 67 0.62 -0.86 1.68
CA VAL A 67 1.29 -0.58 2.95
C VAL A 67 0.39 0.22 3.89
N GLU A 68 0.50 -0.07 5.17
CA GLU A 68 -0.07 0.72 6.24
C GLU A 68 0.97 1.71 6.76
N ILE A 69 0.60 2.97 6.79
CA ILE A 69 1.48 4.10 7.13
C ILE A 69 0.90 4.88 8.31
N MET A 70 1.78 5.40 9.16
CA MET A 70 1.40 6.16 10.35
C MET A 70 2.13 7.49 10.38
N GLU A 71 1.45 8.52 10.88
CA GLU A 71 2.06 9.82 11.12
C GLU A 71 3.21 9.70 12.15
N THR A 72 4.23 10.52 11.95
CA THR A 72 5.38 10.61 12.85
C THR A 72 5.85 12.05 12.98
N ARG A 73 6.85 12.27 13.82
CA ARG A 73 7.56 13.55 13.83
C ARG A 73 8.13 13.81 12.43
N PRO A 74 8.37 15.08 12.04
CA PRO A 74 9.04 15.38 10.79
C PRO A 74 10.43 14.73 10.79
N LEU A 75 10.70 13.85 9.82
CA LEU A 75 12.01 13.23 9.62
C LEU A 75 12.83 13.95 8.56
N SER A 76 12.14 14.72 7.72
CA SER A 76 12.69 15.57 6.67
C SER A 76 11.67 16.66 6.33
N ARG A 77 11.98 17.50 5.34
CA ARG A 77 11.06 18.54 4.83
C ARG A 77 9.68 17.98 4.46
N LEU A 78 9.66 16.82 3.81
CA LEU A 78 8.44 16.18 3.30
C LEU A 78 8.05 14.89 4.03
N LYS A 79 9.01 14.15 4.59
CA LYS A 79 8.77 12.84 5.24
C LYS A 79 8.16 13.03 6.63
N ARG A 80 6.85 12.82 6.74
CA ARG A 80 6.07 12.91 8.00
C ARG A 80 5.32 11.61 8.32
N TRP A 81 5.57 10.57 7.53
CA TRP A 81 4.92 9.28 7.63
C TRP A 81 5.99 8.19 7.74
N ARG A 82 5.69 7.11 8.46
CA ARG A 82 6.49 5.89 8.53
C ARG A 82 5.67 4.68 8.13
N ILE A 83 6.31 3.62 7.63
CA ILE A 83 5.64 2.33 7.44
C ILE A 83 5.42 1.67 8.80
N VAL A 84 4.25 1.05 8.96
CA VAL A 84 3.90 0.23 10.12
C VAL A 84 3.96 -1.24 9.73
N ARG A 85 3.30 -1.61 8.64
CA ARG A 85 3.28 -2.98 8.11
C ARG A 85 3.00 -2.98 6.61
N ILE A 86 3.44 -4.04 5.95
CA ILE A 86 3.04 -4.38 4.59
C ILE A 86 1.75 -5.21 4.71
N VAL A 87 0.65 -4.70 4.16
CA VAL A 87 -0.67 -5.35 4.23
C VAL A 87 -0.79 -6.42 3.14
N HIS A 88 -0.33 -6.10 1.94
CA HIS A 88 -0.29 -7.01 0.81
C HIS A 88 0.98 -6.75 0.01
N ALA A 89 1.81 -7.77 -0.12
CA ALA A 89 2.94 -7.72 -1.05
C ALA A 89 2.40 -7.74 -2.48
N ALA A 90 3.06 -7.04 -3.39
CA ALA A 90 2.72 -7.09 -4.81
C ALA A 90 2.76 -8.55 -5.28
N GLN A 91 1.60 -9.15 -5.50
CA GLN A 91 1.51 -10.36 -6.29
C GLN A 91 1.84 -9.96 -7.72
N ILE A 92 3.11 -10.11 -8.08
CA ILE A 92 3.43 -10.43 -9.46
C ILE A 92 2.83 -11.82 -9.62
N ALA A 93 1.55 -11.85 -10.03
CA ALA A 93 1.05 -13.02 -10.69
C ALA A 93 1.98 -13.21 -11.88
N GLU A 94 2.86 -14.20 -11.78
CA GLU A 94 3.13 -15.02 -12.94
C GLU A 94 1.74 -15.48 -13.41
N VAL A 95 1.12 -14.67 -14.26
CA VAL A 95 0.23 -15.22 -15.26
C VAL A 95 1.17 -16.12 -16.03
N ALA A 96 1.15 -17.39 -15.67
CA ALA A 96 1.73 -18.44 -16.47
C ALA A 96 1.42 -18.08 -17.91
N ALA A 97 2.46 -17.91 -18.72
CA ALA A 97 2.30 -17.95 -20.15
C ALA A 97 1.53 -19.24 -20.42
N VAL A 98 0.24 -19.11 -20.74
CA VAL A 98 -0.47 -20.18 -21.43
C VAL A 98 0.28 -20.28 -22.74
N SER A 99 1.19 -21.25 -22.82
CA SER A 99 1.92 -21.54 -24.04
C SER A 99 0.91 -22.04 -25.07
N GLU A 100 1.17 -21.78 -26.35
CA GLU A 100 0.32 -22.18 -27.47
C GLU A 100 0.00 -23.70 -27.51
N ALA A 101 0.69 -24.51 -26.70
CA ALA A 101 0.50 -25.95 -26.58
C ALA A 101 -0.86 -26.36 -25.98
N ASP A 102 -1.44 -25.59 -25.06
CA ASP A 102 -2.71 -25.97 -24.40
C ASP A 102 -3.95 -25.67 -25.28
N VAL A 103 -3.83 -24.79 -26.28
CA VAL A 103 -4.90 -24.51 -27.26
C VAL A 103 -5.02 -25.64 -28.29
N ALA A 104 -3.93 -26.33 -28.62
CA ALA A 104 -3.92 -27.42 -29.60
C ALA A 104 -4.64 -28.68 -29.10
N ALA A 105 -4.60 -28.96 -27.78
CA ALA A 105 -5.26 -30.13 -27.19
C ALA A 105 -6.80 -30.02 -27.18
N SER A 106 -7.35 -28.80 -27.26
CA SER A 106 -8.81 -28.59 -27.27
C SER A 106 -9.44 -28.74 -28.66
N LEU A 107 -8.64 -28.70 -29.74
CA LEU A 107 -9.13 -28.83 -31.12
C LEU A 107 -9.17 -30.28 -31.63
N GLU A 108 -8.42 -31.21 -31.02
CA GLU A 108 -8.44 -32.63 -31.43
C GLU A 108 -9.59 -33.45 -30.80
N ALA A 109 -10.29 -32.91 -29.79
CA ALA A 109 -11.47 -33.56 -29.19
C ALA A 109 -12.79 -33.28 -29.95
N THR A 110 -12.76 -32.49 -31.03
CA THR A 110 -13.96 -32.13 -31.82
C THR A 110 -13.85 -32.56 -33.29
N LYS A 111 -13.15 -33.66 -33.55
CA LYS A 111 -13.24 -34.40 -34.82
C LYS A 111 -13.81 -35.78 -34.54
N GLY A 112 -15.12 -35.80 -34.33
CA GLY A 112 -15.99 -36.95 -34.60
C GLY A 112 -16.70 -36.70 -35.93
#